data_AF-A0A061JIL6-F1
#
_entry.id   AF-A0A061JIL6-F1
#
_cell.length_a   1.000
_cell.length_b   1.000
_cell.length_c   1.000
_cell.angle_alpha   90.00
_cell.angle_beta   90.00
_cell.angle_gamma   90.00
#
_symmetry.space_group_name_H-M   'P 1'
#
loop_
_entity.id
_entity.type
_entity.pdbx_description
1 polymer ?
#
loop_
_entity_poly.entity_id
_entity_poly.type
_entity_poly.pdbx_seq_one_letter_code
_entity_poly.pdbx_strand_id
1 'polypeptide(L)' 'MKNLGRLSKLMTILYASITGLTQEIAYKKTVRAPLLFIFVIHTSQEDSGGSKINSYSLISAIF' A
#
# COMPACT_ATOMS: atom_id res chain seq x y z
N MET A 1 22.02 -1.24 8.17
CA MET A 1 21.04 -0.26 8.73
C MET A 1 20.70 0.91 7.81
N LYS A 2 21.63 1.51 7.04
CA LYS A 2 21.32 2.64 6.11
C LYS A 2 20.20 2.37 5.09
N ASN A 3 20.10 1.16 4.55
CA ASN A 3 19.06 0.81 3.56
C ASN A 3 17.66 0.62 4.17
N LEU A 4 17.58 0.18 5.44
CA LEU A 4 16.32 0.03 6.16
C LEU A 4 15.66 1.38 6.43
N GLY A 5 16.42 2.42 6.77
CA GLY A 5 15.90 3.77 6.94
C GLY A 5 15.35 4.37 5.63
N ARG A 6 16.02 4.12 4.50
CA ARG A 6 15.55 4.54 3.17
C ARG A 6 14.28 3.80 2.75
N LEU A 7 14.23 2.49 3.01
CA LEU A 7 13.07 1.66 2.73
C LEU A 7 11.87 2.09 3.58
N SER A 8 12.07 2.31 4.88
CA SER A 8 11.03 2.83 5.77
C SER A 8 10.48 4.17 5.27
N LYS A 9 11.35 5.11 4.88
CA LYS A 9 10.93 6.39 4.31
C LYS A 9 10.11 6.23 3.03
N LEU A 10 10.50 5.31 2.14
CA LEU A 10 9.77 5.03 0.92
C LEU A 10 8.39 4.42 1.20
N MET A 11 8.30 3.48 2.16
CA MET A 11 7.03 2.89 2.59
C MET A 11 6.09 3.94 3.22
N THR A 12 6.64 4.90 3.99
CA THR A 12 5.85 6.01 4.54
C THR A 12 5.28 6.91 3.45
N ILE A 13 6.08 7.26 2.43
CA ILE A 13 5.61 8.08 1.31
C ILE A 13 4.54 7.33 0.52
N LEU A 14 4.76 6.04 0.23
CA LEU A 14 3.80 5.19 -0.47
C LEU A 14 2.47 5.12 0.27
N TYR A 15 2.51 4.91 1.60
CA TYR A 15 1.30 4.87 2.42
C TYR A 15 0.55 6.21 2.38
N ALA A 16 1.25 7.34 2.54
CA ALA A 16 0.63 8.67 2.47
C ALA A 16 0.01 8.96 1.09
N SER A 17 0.66 8.57 -0.01
CA SER A 17 0.12 8.72 -1.36
C SER A 17 -1.15 7.88 -1.58
N ILE A 18 -1.16 6.64 -1.09
CA ILE A 18 -2.33 5.75 -1.17
C ILE A 18 -3.48 6.37 -0.36
N THR A 19 -3.24 6.76 0.89
CA THR A 19 -4.27 7.39 1.74
C THR A 19 -4.86 8.66 1.10
N GLY A 20 -4.01 9.51 0.51
CA GLY A 20 -4.47 10.73 -0.16
C GLY A 20 -5.33 10.46 -1.39
N LEU A 21 -4.91 9.54 -2.28
CA LEU A 21 -5.71 9.12 -3.43
C LEU A 21 -7.06 8.56 -3.00
N THR A 22 -7.04 7.78 -1.93
CA THR A 22 -8.23 7.15 -1.39
C THR A 22 -9.22 8.17 -0.83
N GLN A 23 -8.75 9.18 -0.10
CA GLN A 23 -9.58 10.30 0.35
C GLN A 23 -10.14 11.11 -0.82
N GLU A 24 -9.36 11.34 -1.88
CA GLU A 24 -9.85 12.04 -3.08
C GLU A 24 -11.01 11.29 -3.75
N ILE A 25 -10.88 9.95 -3.89
CA ILE A 25 -11.94 9.10 -4.44
C ILE A 25 -13.18 9.14 -3.55
N ALA A 26 -13.01 9.05 -2.22
CA ALA A 26 -14.10 9.11 -1.25
C ALA A 26 -14.88 10.43 -1.35
N TYR A 27 -14.14 11.54 -1.42
CA TYR A 27 -14.69 12.89 -1.56
C TYR A 27 -15.47 13.04 -2.86
N LYS A 28 -14.90 12.61 -4.00
CA LYS A 28 -15.60 12.68 -5.30
C LYS A 28 -16.85 11.81 -5.38
N LYS A 29 -16.90 10.69 -4.63
CA LYS A 29 -18.06 9.78 -4.59
C LYS A 29 -19.10 10.14 -3.52
N THR A 30 -18.92 11.22 -2.74
CA THR A 30 -19.81 11.65 -1.64
C THR A 30 -20.15 10.50 -0.68
N VAL A 31 -19.15 9.67 -0.36
CA VAL A 31 -19.39 8.54 0.54
C VAL A 31 -19.41 9.07 1.98
N ARG A 32 -20.58 9.03 2.64
CA ARG A 32 -20.76 9.44 4.06
C ARG A 32 -20.42 8.33 5.08
N ALA A 33 -19.97 7.17 4.60
CA ALA A 33 -19.63 6.03 5.43
C ALA A 33 -18.12 5.77 5.43
N PRO A 34 -17.55 5.20 6.51
CA PRO A 34 -16.17 4.77 6.54
C PRO A 34 -15.90 3.85 5.37
N LEU A 35 -14.85 4.14 4.61
CA LEU A 35 -14.48 3.32 3.46
C LEU A 35 -13.37 2.36 3.87
N LEU A 36 -13.64 1.07 3.70
CA LEU A 36 -12.66 0.01 3.85
C LEU A 36 -11.92 -0.18 2.52
N PHE A 37 -10.60 -0.03 2.56
CA PHE A 37 -9.73 -0.27 1.43
C PHE A 37 -8.81 -1.45 1.70
N ILE A 38 -8.73 -2.34 0.71
CA ILE A 38 -7.85 -3.51 0.71
C ILE A 38 -6.86 -3.32 -0.42
N PHE A 39 -5.59 -3.13 -0.08
CA PHE A 39 -4.49 -3.07 -1.04
C PHE A 39 -3.74 -4.39 -1.05
N VAL A 40 -3.58 -4.99 -2.23
CA VAL A 40 -2.78 -6.22 -2.39
C VAL A 40 -1.45 -5.83 -3.05
N ILE A 41 -0.35 -6.15 -2.37
CA ILE A 41 1.02 -5.89 -2.80
C ILE A 41 1.64 -7.23 -3.22
N HIS A 42 2.03 -7.32 -4.48
CA HIS A 42 2.79 -8.46 -5.00
C HIS A 42 4.28 -8.12 -5.00
N THR A 43 5.09 -9.02 -4.44
CA THR A 43 6.55 -8.94 -4.50
C THR A 43 7.06 -10.19 -5.20
N SER A 44 7.77 -10.04 -6.31
CA SER A 44 8.52 -11.14 -6.92
C SER A 44 9.92 -11.18 -6.31
N GLN A 45 10.31 -12.35 -5.82
CA GLN A 45 11.70 -12.63 -5.46
C GLN A 45 12.29 -13.52 -6.56
N GLU A 46 13.37 -13.05 -7.17
CA GLU A 46 14.16 -13.85 -8.11
C GLU A 46 15.24 -14.58 -7.33
N ASP A 47 15.13 -15.91 -7.26
CA ASP A 47 16.19 -16.79 -6.76
C ASP A 47 16.79 -17.56 -7.95
N SER A 48 18.00 -18.11 -7.78
CA SER A 48 18.77 -18.76 -8.86
C SER A 48 18.12 -20.01 -9.49
N GLY A 49 16.93 -20.41 -9.03
CA GLY A 49 16.18 -21.57 -9.52
C GLY A 49 14.73 -21.27 -9.94
N GLY A 50 14.27 -20.02 -9.89
CA GLY A 50 12.91 -19.64 -10.32
C GLY A 50 12.40 -18.35 -9.69
N SER A 51 11.34 -17.80 -10.28
CA SER A 51 10.67 -16.60 -9.75
C SER A 51 9.53 -17.02 -8.81
N LYS A 52 9.57 -16.54 -7.56
CA LYS A 52 8.51 -16.76 -6.57
C LYS A 52 7.76 -15.46 -6.33
N ILE A 53 6.44 -15.48 -6.56
CA ILE A 53 5.55 -14.35 -6.24
C ILE A 53 5.02 -14.54 -4.82
N ASN A 54 5.31 -13.59 -3.95
CA ASN A 54 4.69 -13.46 -2.63
C ASN A 54 3.67 -12.32 -2.69
N SER A 55 2.54 -12.51 -2.01
CA SER A 55 1.46 -11.52 -1.97
C SER A 55 1.18 -11.13 -0.52
N TYR A 56 1.07 -9.84 -0.27
CA TYR A 56 0.74 -9.27 1.04
C TYR A 56 -0.49 -8.37 0.91
N SER A 57 -1.39 -8.43 1.87
CA SER A 57 -2.57 -7.55 1.89
C SER A 57 -2.42 -6.50 2.99
N LEU A 58 -2.66 -5.24 2.63
CA LEU A 58 -2.71 -4.11 3.54
C LEU A 58 -4.15 -3.61 3.61
N ILE A 59 -4.74 -3.69 4.80
CA ILE A 59 -6.12 -3.29 5.06
C ILE A 59 -6.08 -1.93 5.77
N SER A 60 -6.83 -0.96 5.26
CA SER A 60 -6.93 0.37 5.85
C SER A 60 -8.39 0.84 5.81
N ALA A 61 -8.85 1.41 6.91
CA ALA A 61 -10.13 2.11 6.97
C ALA A 61 -9.86 3.62 7.00
N ILE A 62 -10.58 4.37 6.18
CA ILE A 62 -10.55 5.83 6.18
C ILE A 62 -11.94 6.30 6.61
N PHE A 63 -11.96 7.12 7.67
CA PHE A 63 -13.14 7.67 8.32
C PHE A 63 -13.35 9.13 7.93
#